data_AF-A0A1F6PX87-F1
#
_entry.id   AF-A0A1F6PX87-F1
#
_cell.length_a   1.000
_cell.length_b   1.000
_cell.length_c   1.000
_cell.angle_alpha   90.00
_cell.angle_beta   90.00
_cell.angle_gamma   90.00
#
_symmetry.space_group_name_H-M   'P 1'
#
loop_
_entity.id
_entity.type
_entity.pdbx_description
1 polymer ?
#
loop_
_entity_poly.entity_id
_entity_poly.type
_entity_poly.pdbx_seq_one_letter_code
_entity_poly.pdbx_strand_id
1 'polypeptide(L)'
;MSDEEKVVSLSSGRKKDKSSEKVDKKQEQPQELEPVYCSFCGRPNHMVIKMIKGPNVNICSECVMVCVQYFILEDKFTSAEVQKVLDTFWRGAKK
;
A
#
# COMPACT_ATOMS: atom_id res chain seq x y z
N MET A 1 8.22 13.51 -10.41
CA MET A 1 6.96 13.01 -9.81
C MET A 1 7.38 11.99 -8.77
N SER A 2 7.36 12.39 -7.50
CA SER A 2 8.12 11.74 -6.42
C SER A 2 7.34 10.55 -5.85
N ASP A 3 8.03 9.47 -5.49
CA ASP A 3 7.44 8.19 -5.04
C ASP A 3 6.55 8.27 -3.79
N GLU A 4 6.50 9.43 -3.13
CA GLU A 4 5.61 9.75 -2.02
C GLU A 4 4.13 9.89 -2.44
N GLU A 5 3.82 10.41 -3.64
CA GLU A 5 2.42 10.58 -4.10
C GLU A 5 1.71 9.24 -4.38
N LYS A 6 2.48 8.16 -4.58
CA LYS A 6 1.94 6.81 -4.84
C LYS A 6 1.50 6.08 -3.56
N VAL A 7 1.89 6.58 -2.38
CA VAL A 7 1.61 5.95 -1.08
C VAL A 7 0.43 6.65 -0.40
N VAL A 8 -0.71 5.98 -0.32
CA VAL A 8 -1.88 6.47 0.43
C VAL A 8 -1.85 5.95 1.86
N SER A 9 -1.89 6.86 2.84
CA SER A 9 -1.88 6.54 4.27
C SER A 9 -3.26 6.76 4.87
N LEU A 10 -3.84 5.73 5.51
CA LEU A 10 -5.20 5.76 6.10
C LEU A 10 -5.23 6.08 7.60
N SER A 11 -4.16 6.64 8.17
CA SER A 11 -4.00 6.73 9.63
C SER A 11 -4.80 7.87 10.28
N SER A 12 -5.86 7.51 11.03
CA SER A 12 -6.38 8.29 12.16
C SER A 12 -5.36 8.25 13.30
N GLY A 13 -4.89 9.41 13.77
CA GLY A 13 -3.66 9.53 14.55
C GLY A 13 -3.63 8.88 15.96
N ARG A 14 -2.47 8.29 16.31
CA ARG A 14 -1.88 8.22 17.67
C ARG A 14 -0.43 7.67 17.60
N LYS A 15 0.45 8.15 18.49
CA LYS A 15 1.93 8.01 18.50
C LYS A 15 2.48 6.63 18.96
N LYS A 16 3.68 6.29 18.47
CA LYS A 16 4.77 5.41 19.01
C LYS A 16 4.45 3.89 19.13
N ASP A 17 5.36 2.94 18.86
CA ASP A 17 6.77 2.88 19.28
C ASP A 17 7.68 2.00 18.38
N LYS A 18 8.97 2.07 18.67
CA LYS A 18 10.18 1.56 18.00
C LYS A 18 10.43 0.06 18.24
N SER A 19 10.84 -0.70 17.22
CA SER A 19 11.74 -1.88 17.33
C SER A 19 12.10 -2.38 15.91
N SER A 20 13.37 -2.21 15.48
CA SER A 20 14.39 -3.26 15.22
C SER A 20 13.90 -4.34 14.23
N GLU A 21 14.54 -4.54 13.09
CA GLU A 21 15.81 -5.29 12.99
C GLU A 21 16.78 -4.75 11.91
N LYS A 22 18.08 -4.91 12.20
CA LYS A 22 19.24 -4.57 11.35
C LYS A 22 19.58 -5.74 10.41
N VAL A 23 19.92 -5.46 9.15
CA VAL A 23 20.91 -6.23 8.36
C VAL A 23 21.66 -5.28 7.40
N ASP A 24 23.01 -5.32 7.45
CA ASP A 24 24.07 -4.71 6.62
C ASP A 24 23.69 -4.31 5.17
N LYS A 25 24.19 -3.23 4.52
CA LYS A 25 25.59 -2.75 4.40
C LYS A 25 25.66 -1.36 3.68
N LYS A 26 26.45 -0.43 4.24
CA LYS A 26 27.19 0.75 3.67
C LYS A 26 26.90 1.24 2.23
N GLN A 27 26.42 2.48 2.07
CA GLN A 27 27.04 3.61 1.32
C GLN A 27 26.22 4.92 1.45
N GLU A 28 26.90 6.06 1.38
CA GLU A 28 26.44 7.40 1.77
C GLU A 28 25.67 8.16 0.65
N GLN A 29 24.55 8.83 1.04
CA GLN A 29 23.75 9.91 0.40
C GLN A 29 22.86 9.57 -0.81
N PRO A 30 21.65 10.17 -0.99
CA PRO A 30 20.95 11.22 -0.25
C PRO A 30 19.84 10.64 0.68
N GLN A 31 19.13 11.49 1.43
CA GLN A 31 18.04 11.09 2.34
C GLN A 31 16.85 10.47 1.59
N GLU A 32 16.97 9.20 1.22
CA GLU A 32 15.93 8.44 0.55
C GLU A 32 15.10 7.73 1.62
N LEU A 33 13.81 8.06 1.68
CA LEU A 33 12.86 7.41 2.58
C LEU A 33 12.95 5.89 2.39
N GLU A 34 13.11 5.16 3.50
CA GLU A 34 13.11 3.70 3.52
C GLU A 34 11.98 3.15 2.63
N PRO A 35 12.30 2.30 1.63
CA PRO A 35 11.30 1.79 0.70
C PRO A 35 10.22 1.00 1.44
N VAL A 36 8.95 1.29 1.12
CA VAL A 36 7.82 0.56 1.68
C VAL A 36 7.56 -0.67 0.82
N TYR A 37 7.40 -1.82 1.46
CA TYR A 37 7.15 -3.10 0.77
C TYR A 37 5.71 -3.56 0.97
N CYS A 38 5.13 -4.15 -0.08
CA CYS A 38 3.85 -4.83 -0.02
C CYS A 38 4.00 -6.12 0.80
N SER A 39 3.17 -6.30 1.83
CA SER A 39 3.18 -7.49 2.70
C SER A 39 2.74 -8.78 1.99
N PHE A 40 2.14 -8.67 0.80
CA PHE A 40 1.61 -9.82 0.04
C PHE A 40 2.56 -10.30 -1.06
N CYS A 41 3.06 -9.40 -1.91
CA CYS A 41 3.93 -9.76 -3.04
C CYS A 41 5.41 -9.40 -2.83
N GLY A 42 5.76 -8.70 -1.74
CA GLY A 42 7.13 -8.29 -1.44
C GLY A 42 7.71 -7.19 -2.33
N ARG A 43 6.93 -6.63 -3.26
CA ARG A 43 7.42 -5.56 -4.16
C ARG A 43 7.51 -4.21 -3.42
N PRO A 44 8.53 -3.40 -3.72
CA PRO A 44 8.68 -2.06 -3.16
C PRO A 44 7.74 -1.05 -3.82
N ASN A 45 7.49 0.10 -3.16
CA ASN A 45 6.58 1.15 -3.62
C ASN A 45 6.93 1.73 -4.99
N HIS A 46 8.21 1.84 -5.33
CA HIS A 46 8.64 2.36 -6.63
C HIS A 46 8.32 1.41 -7.81
N MET A 47 8.17 0.10 -7.55
CA MET A 47 7.82 -0.90 -8.57
C MET A 47 6.31 -1.07 -8.78
N VAL A 48 5.47 -0.34 -8.02
CA VAL A 48 4.02 -0.46 -8.09
C VAL A 48 3.37 0.89 -8.37
N ILE A 49 2.19 0.88 -9.00
CA ILE A 49 1.48 2.11 -9.38
C ILE A 49 0.98 2.83 -8.13
N LYS A 50 0.43 2.10 -7.17
CA LYS A 50 -0.04 2.62 -5.88
C LYS A 50 0.21 1.62 -4.75
N MET A 51 0.48 2.14 -3.57
CA MET A 51 0.66 1.40 -2.33
C MET A 51 -0.24 2.00 -1.25
N ILE A 52 -0.95 1.14 -0.51
CA ILE A 52 -1.64 1.51 0.72
C ILE A 52 -0.74 1.21 1.88
N LYS A 53 -0.43 2.23 2.69
CA LYS A 53 0.29 2.04 3.96
C LYS A 53 -0.72 1.99 5.10
N GLY A 54 -0.85 0.81 5.70
CA GLY A 54 -1.58 0.61 6.95
C GLY A 54 -0.66 0.75 8.17
N PRO A 55 -1.21 0.67 9.39
CA PRO A 55 -0.41 0.71 10.61
C PRO A 55 0.60 -0.44 10.72
N ASN A 56 0.23 -1.66 10.28
CA ASN A 56 1.07 -2.86 10.39
C ASN A 56 1.23 -3.63 9.07
N VAL A 57 0.43 -3.30 8.06
CA VAL A 57 0.34 -4.07 6.80
C VAL A 57 0.24 -3.10 5.65
N ASN A 58 0.97 -3.39 4.57
CA ASN A 58 0.93 -2.60 3.35
C ASN A 58 0.48 -3.48 2.19
N ILE A 59 -0.30 -2.93 1.28
CA ILE A 59 -0.80 -3.66 0.11
C ILE A 59 -0.68 -2.80 -1.14
N CYS A 60 -0.18 -3.38 -2.23
CA CYS A 60 -0.10 -2.71 -3.53
C CYS A 60 -1.37 -2.87 -4.35
N SER A 61 -1.53 -2.03 -5.38
CA SER A 61 -2.69 -2.06 -6.29
C SER A 61 -2.93 -3.41 -6.95
N GLU A 62 -1.87 -4.12 -7.37
CA GLU A 62 -1.99 -5.44 -8.00
C GLU A 62 -2.57 -6.48 -7.03
N CYS A 63 -2.09 -6.50 -5.78
CA CYS A 63 -2.61 -7.41 -4.77
C CYS A 63 -4.07 -7.11 -4.43
N VAL A 64 -4.46 -5.82 -4.37
CA VAL A 64 -5.87 -5.44 -4.18
C VAL A 64 -6.74 -5.99 -5.33
N MET A 65 -6.29 -5.89 -6.58
CA MET A 65 -7.04 -6.42 -7.73
C MET A 65 -7.23 -7.93 -7.66
N VAL A 66 -6.18 -8.67 -7.28
CA VAL A 66 -6.27 -10.14 -7.11
C VAL A 66 -7.26 -10.49 -6.00
N CYS A 67 -7.19 -9.82 -4.84
CA CYS A 67 -8.13 -10.04 -3.75
C CYS A 67 -9.58 -9.76 -4.16
N VAL A 68 -9.81 -8.65 -4.86
CA VAL A 68 -11.14 -8.28 -5.37
C VAL A 68 -11.66 -9.31 -6.37
N GLN A 69 -10.82 -9.76 -7.31
CA GLN A 69 -11.18 -10.79 -8.27
C GLN A 69 -11.61 -12.08 -7.57
N TYR A 70 -10.86 -12.50 -6.55
CA TYR A 70 -11.19 -13.68 -5.76
C TYR A 70 -12.54 -13.53 -5.03
N PHE A 71 -12.79 -12.38 -4.41
CA PHE A 71 -14.05 -12.11 -3.72
C PHE A 71 -15.28 -12.11 -4.63
N ILE A 72 -15.13 -11.63 -5.87
CA ILE A 72 -16.20 -11.69 -6.88
C ILE A 72 -16.44 -13.15 -7.30
N LEU A 73 -15.39 -13.93 -7.51
CA LEU A 73 -15.53 -15.34 -7.95
C LEU A 73 -16.15 -16.24 -6.89
N GLU A 74 -15.96 -15.93 -5.61
CA GLU A 74 -16.56 -16.68 -4.50
C GLU A 74 -17.97 -16.18 -4.12
N ASP A 75 -18.58 -15.28 -4.91
CA ASP A 75 -19.88 -14.65 -4.64
C ASP A 75 -20.00 -14.01 -3.23
N LYS A 76 -18.85 -13.68 -2.61
CA LYS A 76 -18.80 -13.04 -1.28
C LYS A 76 -19.13 -11.55 -1.34
N PHE A 77 -18.99 -10.94 -2.51
CA PHE A 77 -19.27 -9.54 -2.77
C PHE A 77 -19.95 -9.39 -4.12
N THR A 78 -21.01 -8.58 -4.18
CA THR A 78 -21.59 -8.15 -5.45
C THR A 78 -20.68 -7.17 -6.16
N SER A 79 -20.75 -7.11 -7.49
CA SER A 79 -20.00 -6.14 -8.30
C SER A 79 -20.25 -4.68 -7.86
N ALA A 80 -21.46 -4.38 -7.38
CA ALA A 80 -21.84 -3.07 -6.85
C ALA A 80 -21.17 -2.75 -5.51
N GLU A 81 -20.99 -3.74 -4.63
CA GLU A 81 -20.29 -3.56 -3.34
C GLU A 81 -18.79 -3.37 -3.55
N VAL A 82 -18.21 -4.16 -4.45
CA VAL A 82 -16.81 -4.00 -4.87
C VAL A 82 -16.59 -2.58 -5.41
N GLN A 83 -17.45 -2.12 -6.31
CA GLN A 83 -17.30 -0.80 -6.92
C GLN A 83 -17.30 0.32 -5.87
N LYS A 84 -18.13 0.22 -4.82
CA LYS A 84 -18.13 1.20 -3.71
C LYS A 84 -16.81 1.21 -2.94
N VAL A 85 -16.23 0.03 -2.70
CA VAL A 85 -14.93 -0.11 -2.02
C VAL A 85 -13.81 0.48 -2.89
N LEU A 86 -13.79 0.16 -4.18
CA LEU A 86 -12.84 0.73 -5.13
C LEU A 86 -13.00 2.26 -5.22
N ASP A 87 -14.23 2.78 -5.34
CA ASP A 87 -14.48 4.22 -5.43
C ASP A 87 -14.00 4.98 -4.20
N THR A 88 -14.18 4.40 -3.01
CA THR A 88 -13.68 4.98 -1.76
C THR A 88 -12.16 5.02 -1.74
N PHE A 89 -11.53 3.99 -2.29
CA PHE A 89 -10.07 3.86 -2.33
C PHE A 89 -9.40 4.76 -3.39
N TRP A 90 -10.00 4.90 -4.58
CA TRP A 90 -9.49 5.72 -5.67
C TRP A 90 -9.99 7.17 -5.68
N ARG A 91 -10.92 7.55 -4.78
CA ARG A 91 -11.46 8.92 -4.67
C ARG A 91 -10.40 10.01 -4.42
N GLY A 92 -9.24 9.66 -3.90
CA GLY A 92 -8.11 10.58 -3.67
C GLY A 92 -7.17 10.77 -4.86
N ALA A 93 -7.40 10.09 -5.99
CA ALA A 93 -6.45 10.05 -7.11
C ALA A 93 -6.71 11.09 -8.24
N LYS A 94 -7.62 12.03 -8.01
CA LYS A 94 -7.83 13.19 -8.90
C LYS A 94 -7.38 14.46 -8.17
N LYS A 95 -6.08 14.74 -8.25
CA LYS A 95 -5.56 16.10 -8.29
C LYS A 95 -4.33 16.13 -9.18
#